data_AF-K1ML63-F1
#
_entry.id   AF-K1ML63-F1
#
_cell.length_a   1.000
_cell.length_b   1.000
_cell.length_c   1.000
_cell.angle_alpha   90.00
_cell.angle_beta   90.00
_cell.angle_gamma   90.00
#
_symmetry.space_group_name_H-M   'P 1'
#
loop_
_entity.id
_entity.type
_entity.pdbx_description
1 polymer ?
#
loop_
_entity_poly.entity_id
_entity_poly.type
_entity_poly.pdbx_seq_one_letter_code
_entity_poly.pdbx_strand_id
1 'polypeptide(L)'
;MENELRNERYFNISPEQEVIIKHFEKSQNLTDFLTASDIVFAMNHALGTQLNHMKVGKALTKLKYERIKHPKLQVYGYLIKRKI
;
A
#
# COMPACT_ATOMS: atom_id res chain seq x y z
N MET A 1 -21.20 -19.83 -5.25
CA MET A 1 -21.61 -18.77 -4.31
C MET A 1 -20.36 -18.16 -3.65
N GLU A 2 -19.43 -17.58 -4.42
CA GLU A 2 -18.20 -16.96 -3.88
C GLU A 2 -18.14 -15.43 -4.09
N ASN A 3 -19.19 -14.83 -4.67
CA ASN A 3 -19.21 -13.40 -5.00
C ASN A 3 -19.85 -12.51 -3.92
N GLU A 4 -20.53 -13.08 -2.92
CA GLU A 4 -21.34 -12.30 -1.97
C GLU A 4 -20.56 -11.86 -0.72
N LEU A 5 -19.52 -12.60 -0.30
CA LEU A 5 -18.66 -12.22 0.84
C LEU A 5 -17.67 -11.08 0.54
N ARG A 6 -17.53 -10.67 -0.74
CA ARG A 6 -16.66 -9.55 -1.12
C ARG A 6 -17.33 -8.20 -0.90
N ASN A 7 -18.64 -8.08 -1.10
CA ASN A 7 -19.32 -6.78 -1.16
C ASN A 7 -19.43 -6.07 0.19
N GLU A 8 -19.44 -6.78 1.33
CA GLU A 8 -19.57 -6.13 2.65
C GLU A 8 -18.32 -5.34 3.08
N ARG A 9 -17.12 -5.70 2.58
CA ARG A 9 -15.87 -4.96 2.90
C ARG A 9 -15.73 -3.64 2.12
N TYR A 10 -16.47 -3.47 1.03
CA TYR A 10 -16.32 -2.30 0.15
C TYR A 10 -16.98 -1.03 0.69
N PHE A 11 -17.84 -1.12 1.72
CA PHE A 11 -18.63 0.03 2.13
C PHE A 11 -17.82 1.18 2.80
N ASN A 12 -16.55 0.98 3.14
CA ASN A 12 -15.74 1.99 3.86
C ASN A 12 -14.24 2.05 3.44
N ILE A 13 -13.85 1.43 2.33
CA ILE A 13 -12.45 1.51 1.88
C ILE A 13 -12.19 2.79 1.08
N SER A 14 -11.09 3.48 1.36
CA SER A 14 -10.69 4.63 0.55
C SER A 14 -10.10 4.18 -0.80
N PRO A 15 -10.09 5.03 -1.83
CA PRO A 15 -9.46 4.69 -3.11
C PRO A 15 -7.99 4.27 -2.96
N GLU A 16 -7.25 4.89 -2.03
CA GLU A 16 -5.87 4.51 -1.72
C GLU A 16 -5.79 3.09 -1.15
N GLN A 17 -6.72 2.71 -0.26
CA GLN A 17 -6.78 1.36 0.28
C GLN A 17 -7.10 0.35 -0.81
N GLU A 18 -8.03 0.66 -1.70
CA GLU A 18 -8.39 -0.20 -2.82
C GLU A 18 -7.18 -0.46 -3.72
N VAL A 19 -6.46 0.60 -4.11
CA VAL A 19 -5.23 0.49 -4.90
C VAL A 19 -4.19 -0.38 -4.19
N ILE A 20 -3.96 -0.14 -2.89
CA ILE A 20 -2.99 -0.93 -2.13
C ILE A 20 -3.41 -2.41 -2.04
N ILE A 21 -4.67 -2.70 -1.75
CA ILE A 21 -5.19 -4.07 -1.67
C ILE A 21 -5.04 -4.78 -3.03
N LYS A 22 -5.33 -4.07 -4.13
CA LYS A 22 -5.34 -4.63 -5.47
C LYS A 22 -3.93 -4.87 -6.02
N HIS A 23 -3.01 -3.94 -5.80
CA HIS A 23 -1.70 -3.95 -6.45
C HIS A 23 -0.53 -4.36 -5.56
N PHE A 24 -0.74 -4.46 -4.24
CA PHE A 24 0.32 -4.78 -3.31
C PHE A 24 -0.06 -5.85 -2.29
N GLU A 25 0.96 -6.47 -1.74
CA GLU A 25 0.88 -7.39 -0.62
C GLU A 25 1.99 -7.11 0.40
N LYS A 26 1.77 -7.58 1.63
CA LYS A 26 2.74 -7.45 2.72
C LYS A 26 3.97 -8.30 2.39
N SER A 27 5.15 -7.75 2.65
CA SER A 27 6.39 -8.48 2.61
C SER A 27 7.01 -8.56 4.00
N GLN A 28 7.93 -9.50 4.18
CA GLN A 28 8.83 -9.58 5.34
C GLN A 28 10.29 -9.33 4.93
N ASN A 29 10.56 -9.13 3.64
CA ASN A 29 11.91 -8.94 3.13
C ASN A 29 12.26 -7.47 3.06
N LEU A 30 13.42 -7.10 3.62
CA LEU A 30 13.93 -5.72 3.56
C LEU A 30 14.20 -5.25 2.11
N THR A 31 14.40 -6.18 1.18
CA THR A 31 14.53 -5.88 -0.27
C THR A 31 13.25 -5.28 -0.86
N ASP A 32 12.11 -5.54 -0.24
CA ASP A 32 10.80 -5.02 -0.64
C ASP A 32 10.43 -3.75 0.16
N PHE A 33 11.43 -3.05 0.69
CA PHE A 33 11.22 -1.81 1.40
C PHE A 33 10.83 -0.69 0.43
N LEU A 34 9.66 -0.10 0.64
CA LEU A 34 9.20 1.08 -0.09
C LEU A 34 8.71 2.16 0.86
N THR A 35 9.03 3.42 0.56
CA THR A 35 8.43 4.56 1.25
C THR A 35 7.03 4.86 0.72
N ALA A 36 6.24 5.65 1.45
CA ALA A 36 4.95 6.12 0.97
C ALA A 36 5.06 6.91 -0.36
N SER A 37 6.16 7.66 -0.53
CA SER A 37 6.45 8.42 -1.75
C SER A 37 6.74 7.48 -2.92
N ASP A 38 7.50 6.40 -2.71
CA ASP A 38 7.78 5.41 -3.75
C ASP A 38 6.49 4.73 -4.24
N ILE A 39 5.59 4.40 -3.30
CA ILE A 39 4.29 3.80 -3.60
C ILE A 39 3.39 4.76 -4.38
N VAL A 40 3.36 6.04 -4.00
CA VAL A 40 2.60 7.07 -4.75
C VAL A 40 3.16 7.22 -6.16
N PHE A 41 4.48 7.35 -6.29
CA PHE A 41 5.12 7.51 -7.60
C PHE A 41 4.84 6.31 -8.50
N ALA A 42 5.01 5.10 -7.95
CA ALA A 42 4.67 3.84 -8.60
C ALA A 42 3.24 3.80 -9.15
N MET A 43 2.27 4.17 -8.32
CA MET A 43 0.84 4.04 -8.65
C MET A 43 0.34 5.18 -9.53
N ASN A 44 0.81 6.41 -9.31
CA ASN A 44 0.48 7.53 -10.19
C ASN A 44 1.01 7.28 -11.60
N HIS A 45 2.23 6.74 -11.72
CA HIS A 45 2.80 6.39 -13.02
C HIS A 45 2.07 5.21 -13.69
N ALA A 46 1.74 4.16 -12.93
CA ALA A 46 1.12 2.95 -13.50
C ALA A 46 -0.37 3.11 -13.82
N LEU A 47 -1.11 3.90 -13.04
CA LEU A 47 -2.57 4.00 -13.11
C LEU A 47 -3.06 5.38 -13.56
N GLY A 48 -2.17 6.35 -13.79
CA GLY A 48 -2.54 7.74 -14.10
C GLY A 48 -3.30 8.43 -12.96
N THR A 49 -3.10 7.98 -11.71
CA THR A 49 -3.80 8.51 -10.53
C THR A 49 -3.07 9.70 -9.92
N GLN A 50 -3.75 10.46 -9.05
CA GLN A 50 -3.16 11.53 -8.25
C GLN A 50 -3.26 11.21 -6.75
N LEU A 51 -2.65 10.09 -6.35
CA LEU A 51 -2.64 9.67 -4.95
C LEU A 51 -1.80 10.63 -4.11
N ASN A 52 -2.24 10.84 -2.87
CA ASN A 52 -1.56 11.69 -1.90
C ASN A 52 -0.77 10.82 -0.91
N HIS A 53 0.51 11.12 -0.71
CA HIS A 53 1.41 10.37 0.17
C HIS A 53 0.88 10.27 1.62
N MET A 54 0.21 11.30 2.15
CA MET A 54 -0.40 11.24 3.49
C MET A 54 -1.58 10.28 3.53
N LYS A 55 -2.43 10.27 2.49
CA LYS A 55 -3.58 9.35 2.41
C LYS A 55 -3.12 7.91 2.21
N VAL A 56 -2.10 7.69 1.38
CA VAL A 56 -1.45 6.38 1.20
C VAL A 56 -0.84 5.89 2.51
N GLY A 57 -0.13 6.75 3.25
CA GLY A 57 0.38 6.40 4.58
C GLY A 57 -0.71 5.98 5.56
N LYS A 58 -1.83 6.72 5.62
CA LYS A 58 -3.00 6.35 6.44
C LYS A 58 -3.61 5.02 6.00
N ALA A 59 -3.71 4.78 4.69
CA ALA A 59 -4.23 3.55 4.13
C ALA A 59 -3.36 2.34 4.50
N LEU A 60 -2.03 2.45 4.37
CA LEU A 60 -1.06 1.42 4.76
C LEU A 60 -1.19 1.07 6.25
N THR A 61 -1.29 2.08 7.11
CA THR A 61 -1.50 1.88 8.55
C THR A 61 -2.82 1.16 8.85
N LYS A 62 -3.93 1.58 8.23
CA LYS A 62 -5.25 0.92 8.39
C LYS A 62 -5.22 -0.55 7.90
N LEU A 63 -4.46 -0.82 6.85
CA LEU A 63 -4.26 -2.18 6.30
C LEU A 63 -3.23 -3.00 7.10
N LYS A 64 -2.70 -2.46 8.20
CA LYS A 64 -1.72 -3.10 9.09
C LYS A 64 -0.46 -3.53 8.35
N TYR A 65 0.04 -2.70 7.43
CA TYR A 65 1.38 -2.89 6.87
C TYR A 65 2.43 -2.57 7.93
N GLU A 66 3.51 -3.34 7.94
CA GLU A 66 4.60 -3.12 8.87
C GLU A 66 5.39 -1.88 8.46
N ARG A 67 5.51 -0.92 9.39
CA ARG A 67 6.32 0.28 9.20
C ARG A 67 7.64 0.10 9.93
N ILE A 68 8.74 0.11 9.20
CA ILE A 68 10.09 -0.06 9.76
C ILE A 68 10.98 1.14 9.42
N LYS A 69 12.02 1.36 10.24
CA LYS A 69 13.11 2.27 9.91
C LYS A 69 14.19 1.50 9.16
N HIS A 70 14.54 1.94 7.96
CA HIS A 70 15.57 1.28 7.18
C HIS A 70 16.93 1.43 7.89
N PRO A 71 17.66 0.34 8.16
CA PRO A 71 18.87 0.37 9.01
C PRO A 71 19.99 1.25 8.41
N LYS A 72 20.18 1.22 7.09
CA LYS A 72 21.19 2.03 6.39
C LYS A 72 20.73 3.45 6.05
N LEU A 73 19.56 3.59 5.44
CA LEU A 73 19.04 4.86 4.93
C LEU A 73 18.46 5.78 6.02
N GLN A 74 18.21 5.27 7.22
CA GLN A 74 17.62 6.02 8.35
C GLN A 74 16.24 6.65 8.06
N VAL A 75 15.55 6.22 6.99
CA VAL A 75 14.19 6.64 6.63
C VAL A 75 13.15 5.60 7.05
N TYR A 76 11.92 6.04 7.29
CA TYR A 76 10.80 5.13 7.57
C TYR A 76 10.07 4.75 6.27
N GLY A 77 9.69 3.49 6.19
CA GLY A 77 8.90 2.96 5.07
C GLY A 77 8.21 1.67 5.47
N TYR A 78 7.84 0.88 4.48
CA TYR A 78 6.98 -0.29 4.65
C TYR A 78 7.60 -1.49 3.95
N LEU A 79 7.40 -2.68 4.52
CA LEU A 79 7.73 -3.94 3.86
C LEU A 79 6.55 -4.35 2.97
N ILE A 80 6.64 -4.01 1.69
CA ILE A 80 5.52 -4.10 0.75
C ILE A 80 6.04 -4.38 -0.66
N LYS A 81 5.48 -5.41 -1.29
CA LYS A 81 5.85 -5.79 -2.66
C LYS A 81 4.65 -5.67 -3.59
N ARG A 82 4.91 -5.38 -4.86
CA ARG A 82 3.87 -5.36 -5.89
C ARG A 82 3.44 -6.80 -6.20
N LYS A 83 2.14 -6.99 -6.36
CA LYS A 83 1.56 -8.21 -6.93
C LYS A 83 1.87 -8.20 -8.44
N ILE A 84 2.46 -9.27 -8.94
CA ILE A 84 2.65 -9.53 -10.38
C ILE A 84 1.42 -10.25 -10.89
#